data_AF-A0A965C8S4-F1
#
_entry.id   AF-A0A965C8S4-F1
#
_cell.length_a   1.000
_cell.length_b   1.000
_cell.length_c   1.000
_cell.angle_alpha   90.00
_cell.angle_beta   90.00
_cell.angle_gamma   90.00
#
_symmetry.space_group_name_H-M   'P 1'
#
loop_
_entity.id
_entity.type
_entity.pdbx_description
1 polymer ?
#
loop_
_entity_poly.entity_id
_entity_poly.type
_entity_poly.pdbx_seq_one_letter_code
_entity_poly.pdbx_strand_id
1 'polypeptide(L)'
;MKKLFPVSAFTAVVLGGLIFTGLPASADDNTGLNVDVYVVDDGQFTRDKSHTLCTGAWTHVDNIDADFDELGAVAGCRPDQVLVRYTGFITFPDSGSYSFVGQADDGFWLTLDGNDIITGDWYEKPRFGNTYPDIAIVGGQEYVFDAWFFENGGGANVTLQYMLQGRDTEWITVPPAFFTKTSVPKTFDVAFDTVGGKALNTVTYTNGAPGIVLPTPSKDGYLFLGWAKGAPDGLIIETESYVPDSAVTLYALWAELSKDDVKRTLADTGFSPWPLAISATLLIALGLVVIRKSKHS
;
A
#
# COMPACT_ATOMS: atom_id res chain seq x y z
N MET A 1 -10.90 5.98 77.44
CA MET A 1 -10.70 7.36 76.96
C MET A 1 -10.67 7.33 75.43
N LYS A 2 -11.34 8.32 74.81
CA LYS A 2 -11.38 8.70 73.40
C LYS A 2 -12.08 7.77 72.38
N LYS A 3 -13.19 8.34 71.88
CA LYS A 3 -13.97 8.01 70.66
C LYS A 3 -13.11 8.13 69.40
N LEU A 4 -13.44 7.38 68.35
CA LEU A 4 -13.71 7.88 66.99
C LEU A 4 -14.28 6.75 66.10
N PHE A 5 -15.47 6.98 65.55
CA PHE A 5 -16.12 6.28 64.43
C PHE A 5 -15.60 6.89 63.09
N PRO A 6 -16.13 6.54 61.90
CA PRO A 6 -16.37 5.25 61.22
C PRO A 6 -15.70 5.26 59.81
N VAL A 7 -16.00 4.31 58.92
CA VAL A 7 -16.42 4.51 57.49
C VAL A 7 -16.27 3.19 56.71
N SER A 8 -17.36 2.85 56.03
CA SER A 8 -17.57 1.68 55.17
C SER A 8 -16.58 1.59 54.00
N ALA A 9 -16.14 0.38 53.67
CA ALA A 9 -15.58 0.06 52.37
C ALA A 9 -16.56 -0.86 51.62
N PHE A 10 -17.11 -0.33 50.53
CA PHE A 10 -17.84 -1.08 49.51
C PHE A 10 -16.92 -2.13 48.88
N THR A 11 -17.39 -3.36 48.78
CA THR A 11 -16.75 -4.42 48.01
C THR A 11 -16.91 -4.11 46.52
N ALA A 12 -15.82 -3.74 45.84
CA ALA A 12 -15.79 -3.69 44.39
C ALA A 12 -15.59 -5.12 43.86
N VAL A 13 -16.63 -5.67 43.24
CA VAL A 13 -16.51 -6.85 42.39
C VAL A 13 -15.82 -6.40 41.10
N VAL A 14 -14.55 -6.73 40.95
CA VAL A 14 -13.84 -6.60 39.68
C VAL A 14 -14.27 -7.77 38.79
N LEU A 15 -15.15 -7.50 37.85
CA LEU A 15 -15.39 -8.41 36.72
C LEU A 15 -14.17 -8.29 35.79
N GLY A 16 -13.32 -9.33 35.79
CA GLY A 16 -12.19 -9.42 34.88
C GLY A 16 -12.67 -9.57 33.44
N GLY A 17 -12.72 -8.47 32.70
CA GLY A 17 -12.78 -8.49 31.24
C GLY A 17 -11.38 -8.75 30.70
N LEU A 18 -11.19 -9.90 30.02
CA LEU A 18 -10.01 -10.12 29.18
C LEU A 18 -10.01 -9.05 28.08
N ILE A 19 -9.09 -8.10 28.17
CA ILE A 19 -8.72 -7.27 27.04
C ILE A 19 -7.76 -8.12 26.20
N PHE A 20 -8.24 -8.70 25.10
CA PHE A 20 -7.36 -9.09 24.01
C PHE A 20 -6.91 -7.81 23.33
N THR A 21 -5.85 -7.18 23.83
CA THR A 21 -5.00 -6.36 22.95
C THR A 21 -4.29 -7.36 22.05
N GLY A 22 -4.89 -7.65 20.89
CA GLY A 22 -4.09 -8.13 19.77
C GLY A 22 -3.00 -7.11 19.57
N LEU A 23 -1.78 -7.43 20.00
CA LEU A 23 -0.60 -6.76 19.50
C LEU A 23 -0.76 -6.77 17.98
N PRO A 24 -0.57 -5.65 17.25
CA PRO A 24 -0.35 -5.78 15.82
C PRO A 24 0.74 -6.83 15.67
N ALA A 25 0.49 -7.85 14.83
CA ALA A 25 1.51 -8.81 14.48
C ALA A 25 2.79 -8.02 14.28
N SER A 26 3.86 -8.36 15.02
CA SER A 26 5.19 -7.88 14.67
C SER A 26 5.27 -8.09 13.17
N ALA A 27 5.42 -7.01 12.40
CA ALA A 27 5.63 -7.17 10.97
C ALA A 27 6.85 -8.08 10.88
N ASP A 28 6.64 -9.34 10.49
CA ASP A 28 7.72 -10.25 10.19
C ASP A 28 8.65 -9.50 9.24
N ASP A 29 9.95 -9.74 9.35
CA ASP A 29 10.93 -9.12 8.46
C ASP A 29 10.48 -9.29 7.01
N ASN A 30 9.99 -8.20 6.39
CA ASN A 30 9.42 -8.21 5.04
C ASN A 30 10.50 -7.99 3.97
N THR A 31 11.77 -7.97 4.34
CA THR A 31 12.87 -7.78 3.39
C THR A 31 13.09 -9.02 2.53
N GLY A 32 13.64 -8.79 1.33
CA GLY A 32 14.03 -9.85 0.40
C GLY A 32 12.88 -10.41 -0.45
N LEU A 33 13.08 -11.62 -0.97
CA LEU A 33 12.16 -12.35 -1.84
C LEU A 33 11.79 -13.69 -1.21
N ASN A 34 10.58 -14.18 -1.49
CA ASN A 34 10.22 -15.57 -1.23
C ASN A 34 10.85 -16.45 -2.30
N VAL A 35 11.24 -17.67 -1.92
CA VAL A 35 11.87 -18.63 -2.81
C VAL A 35 11.17 -19.97 -2.73
N ASP A 36 10.76 -20.49 -3.88
CA ASP A 36 10.38 -21.88 -4.04
C ASP A 36 11.46 -22.59 -4.85
N VAL A 37 11.98 -23.70 -4.33
CA VAL A 37 12.99 -24.52 -5.00
C VAL A 37 12.39 -25.86 -5.35
N TYR A 38 12.60 -26.30 -6.58
CA TYR A 38 12.01 -27.51 -7.14
C TYR A 38 13.08 -28.44 -7.71
N VAL A 39 12.75 -29.73 -7.66
CA VAL A 39 13.49 -30.83 -8.29
C VAL A 39 12.87 -31.10 -9.66
N VAL A 40 13.69 -31.13 -10.71
CA VAL A 40 13.27 -31.36 -12.11
C VAL A 40 13.91 -32.64 -12.66
N ASP A 41 13.27 -33.80 -12.48
CA ASP A 41 13.86 -35.09 -12.86
C ASP A 41 13.73 -35.44 -14.36
N ASP A 42 12.81 -34.78 -15.08
CA ASP A 42 12.58 -35.00 -16.51
C ASP A 42 13.42 -34.10 -17.42
N GLY A 43 14.26 -33.23 -16.84
CA GLY A 43 15.06 -32.23 -17.55
C GLY A 43 14.23 -31.17 -18.28
N GLN A 44 12.93 -31.03 -17.97
CA GLN A 44 12.05 -30.06 -18.60
C GLN A 44 11.78 -28.89 -17.65
N PHE A 45 12.57 -27.84 -17.76
CA PHE A 45 12.45 -26.62 -16.94
C PHE A 45 11.32 -25.71 -17.42
N THR A 46 10.06 -26.13 -17.21
CA THR A 46 8.87 -25.36 -17.60
C THR A 46 8.34 -24.53 -16.42
N ARG A 47 7.87 -23.30 -16.66
CA ARG A 47 7.35 -22.40 -15.61
C ARG A 47 5.84 -22.54 -15.35
N ASP A 48 5.13 -23.25 -16.23
CA ASP A 48 3.67 -23.45 -16.22
C ASP A 48 3.23 -24.82 -15.70
N LYS A 49 4.17 -25.74 -15.47
CA LYS A 49 3.93 -27.07 -14.91
C LYS A 49 4.21 -27.08 -13.41
N SER A 50 3.48 -27.92 -12.67
CA SER A 50 3.81 -28.22 -11.28
C SER A 50 5.04 -29.13 -11.20
N HIS A 51 6.01 -28.73 -10.38
CA HIS A 51 7.22 -29.50 -10.06
C HIS A 51 7.22 -29.91 -8.58
N THR A 52 8.08 -30.87 -8.24
CA THR A 52 8.22 -31.35 -6.85
C THR A 52 9.08 -30.36 -6.06
N LEU A 53 8.56 -29.82 -4.95
CA LEU A 53 9.33 -28.96 -4.05
C LEU A 53 10.51 -29.71 -3.42
N CYS A 54 11.65 -29.03 -3.32
CA CYS A 54 12.84 -29.55 -2.68
C CYS A 54 12.77 -29.33 -1.17
N THR A 55 12.65 -30.41 -0.41
CA THR A 55 12.50 -30.33 1.05
C THR A 55 13.80 -29.84 1.70
N GLY A 56 13.72 -28.78 2.51
CA GLY A 56 14.86 -28.22 3.24
C GLY A 56 15.71 -27.23 2.42
N ALA A 57 15.31 -26.92 1.19
CA ALA A 57 15.93 -25.90 0.37
C ALA A 57 15.63 -24.48 0.88
N TRP A 58 16.23 -23.48 0.26
CA TRP A 58 15.99 -22.07 0.58
C TRP A 58 14.51 -21.70 0.44
N THR A 59 14.06 -20.81 1.32
CA THR A 59 12.68 -20.30 1.33
C THR A 59 12.61 -18.78 1.14
N HIS A 60 13.75 -18.11 1.26
CA HIS A 60 13.89 -16.68 1.09
C HIS A 60 15.35 -16.32 0.74
N VAL A 61 15.53 -15.16 0.11
CA VAL A 61 16.84 -14.53 -0.14
C VAL A 61 16.73 -13.01 0.01
N ASP A 62 17.82 -12.36 0.37
CA ASP A 62 17.89 -10.89 0.45
C ASP A 62 17.89 -10.26 -0.95
N ASN A 63 18.61 -10.87 -1.89
CA ASN A 63 18.67 -10.52 -3.31
C ASN A 63 19.01 -11.76 -4.16
N ILE A 64 19.01 -11.61 -5.49
CA ILE A 64 19.46 -12.64 -6.43
C ILE A 64 20.92 -12.35 -6.81
N ASP A 65 21.84 -12.91 -6.04
CA ASP A 65 23.29 -12.87 -6.28
C ASP A 65 23.97 -14.05 -5.59
N ALA A 66 24.07 -15.19 -6.29
CA ALA A 66 24.59 -16.42 -5.72
C ALA A 66 25.50 -17.14 -6.72
N ASP A 67 26.63 -17.60 -6.21
CA ASP A 67 27.56 -18.51 -6.88
C ASP A 67 27.51 -19.86 -6.14
N PHE A 68 26.97 -20.90 -6.79
CA PHE A 68 26.71 -22.19 -6.16
C PHE A 68 27.86 -23.19 -6.39
N ASP A 69 28.84 -22.87 -7.23
CA ASP A 69 29.98 -23.73 -7.54
C ASP A 69 30.76 -24.11 -6.27
N GLU A 70 30.85 -23.18 -5.32
CA GLU A 70 31.52 -23.40 -4.03
C GLU A 70 30.64 -24.10 -2.99
N LEU A 71 29.31 -24.10 -3.19
CA LEU A 71 28.32 -24.62 -2.23
C LEU A 71 27.97 -26.09 -2.48
N GLY A 72 28.12 -26.56 -3.73
CA GLY A 72 27.83 -27.95 -4.13
C GLY A 72 26.34 -28.31 -4.10
N ALA A 73 25.45 -27.36 -3.85
CA ALA A 73 24.00 -27.52 -3.95
C ALA A 73 23.34 -26.19 -4.32
N VAL A 74 22.57 -26.19 -5.42
CA VAL A 74 21.80 -25.04 -5.86
C VAL A 74 20.66 -24.77 -4.89
N ALA A 75 20.66 -23.58 -4.31
CA ALA A 75 19.68 -23.10 -3.34
C ALA A 75 19.38 -24.10 -2.20
N GLY A 76 20.40 -24.85 -1.75
CA GLY A 76 20.28 -25.85 -0.69
C GLY A 76 19.53 -27.13 -1.07
N CYS A 77 19.30 -27.37 -2.38
CA CYS A 77 18.56 -28.52 -2.86
C CYS A 77 19.45 -29.69 -3.30
N ARG A 78 20.03 -29.61 -4.50
CA ARG A 78 20.95 -30.59 -5.09
C ARG A 78 21.90 -29.89 -6.09
N PRO A 79 22.98 -30.53 -6.56
CA PRO A 79 23.93 -29.88 -7.46
C PRO A 79 23.34 -29.46 -8.80
N ASP A 80 22.52 -30.33 -9.40
CA ASP A 80 22.04 -30.18 -10.78
C ASP A 80 20.52 -30.36 -10.87
N GLN A 81 19.92 -30.02 -12.01
CA GLN A 81 18.50 -30.21 -12.28
C GLN A 81 17.57 -29.55 -11.26
N VAL A 82 17.85 -28.30 -10.91
CA VAL A 82 17.10 -27.50 -9.93
C VAL A 82 16.40 -26.35 -10.65
N LEU A 83 15.15 -26.10 -10.27
CA LEU A 83 14.39 -24.92 -10.70
C LEU A 83 14.10 -24.06 -9.49
N VAL A 84 14.40 -22.77 -9.56
CA VAL A 84 14.18 -21.81 -8.48
C VAL A 84 13.22 -20.73 -8.96
N ARG A 85 12.18 -20.46 -8.18
CA ARG A 85 11.28 -19.33 -8.39
C ARG A 85 11.46 -18.31 -7.28
N TYR A 86 11.65 -17.05 -7.65
CA TYR A 86 11.72 -15.92 -6.74
C TYR A 86 10.43 -15.10 -6.90
N THR A 87 9.72 -14.87 -5.80
CA THR A 87 8.48 -14.07 -5.81
C THR A 87 8.49 -13.01 -4.72
N GLY A 88 7.89 -11.87 -5.01
CA GLY A 88 7.75 -10.77 -4.07
C GLY A 88 7.43 -9.48 -4.80
N PHE A 89 8.03 -8.41 -4.33
CA PHE A 89 7.86 -7.08 -4.89
C PHE A 89 9.22 -6.38 -4.99
N ILE A 90 9.37 -5.54 -6.00
CA ILE A 90 10.55 -4.70 -6.19
C ILE A 90 10.12 -3.23 -6.28
N THR A 91 10.87 -2.34 -5.61
CA THR A 91 10.68 -0.88 -5.69
C THR A 91 12.01 -0.21 -6.01
N PHE A 92 12.07 0.47 -7.15
CA PHE A 92 13.22 1.30 -7.52
C PHE A 92 13.06 2.71 -6.95
N PRO A 93 14.13 3.34 -6.45
CA PRO A 93 14.04 4.68 -5.87
C PRO A 93 13.80 5.77 -6.92
N ASP A 94 14.35 5.61 -8.13
CA ASP A 94 14.37 6.64 -9.16
C ASP A 94 13.51 6.24 -10.37
N SER A 95 12.79 7.21 -10.94
CA SER A 95 12.14 7.04 -12.24
C SER A 95 13.16 7.09 -13.38
N GLY A 96 12.95 6.30 -14.43
CA GLY A 96 13.77 6.37 -15.63
C GLY A 96 13.63 5.17 -16.56
N SER A 97 14.55 5.06 -17.52
CA SER A 97 14.66 3.94 -18.44
C SER A 97 15.67 2.95 -17.90
N TYR A 98 15.24 1.73 -17.59
CA TYR A 98 16.07 0.70 -16.96
C TYR A 98 16.31 -0.46 -17.92
N SER A 99 17.57 -0.91 -17.99
CA SER A 99 17.93 -2.19 -18.60
C SER A 99 18.14 -3.24 -17.51
N PHE A 100 17.84 -4.50 -17.82
CA PHE A 100 18.04 -5.63 -16.92
C PHE A 100 18.87 -6.73 -17.60
N VAL A 101 19.67 -7.43 -16.79
CA VAL A 101 20.38 -8.65 -17.16
C VAL A 101 20.23 -9.65 -16.03
N GLY A 102 19.79 -10.86 -16.37
CA GLY A 102 19.86 -12.02 -15.48
C GLY A 102 21.03 -12.87 -15.90
N GLN A 103 22.18 -12.70 -15.26
CA GLN A 103 23.30 -13.60 -15.46
C GLN A 103 22.95 -14.93 -14.81
N ALA A 104 23.00 -16.00 -15.60
CA ALA A 104 22.73 -17.33 -15.10
C ALA A 104 23.59 -18.35 -15.84
N ASP A 105 23.87 -19.43 -15.11
CA ASP A 105 24.31 -20.74 -15.56
C ASP A 105 23.33 -21.67 -14.84
N ASP A 106 22.24 -22.15 -15.45
CA ASP A 106 21.84 -22.04 -16.86
C ASP A 106 20.90 -20.87 -17.19
N GLY A 107 19.58 -21.02 -16.97
CA GLY A 107 18.57 -20.15 -17.57
C GLY A 107 17.95 -19.17 -16.59
N PHE A 108 17.55 -17.99 -17.08
CA PHE A 108 16.87 -16.96 -16.28
C PHE A 108 15.66 -16.35 -16.99
N TRP A 109 14.60 -16.08 -16.24
CA TRP A 109 13.43 -15.35 -16.69
C TRP A 109 13.02 -14.31 -15.66
N LEU A 110 12.53 -13.15 -16.11
CA LEU A 110 11.96 -12.12 -15.24
C LEU A 110 10.68 -11.55 -15.83
N THR A 111 9.67 -11.39 -14.97
CA THR A 111 8.50 -10.54 -15.23
C THR A 111 8.33 -9.49 -14.12
N LEU A 112 7.79 -8.33 -14.50
CA LEU A 112 7.35 -7.28 -13.58
C LEU A 112 5.89 -6.95 -13.86
N ASP A 113 5.03 -7.02 -12.85
CA ASP A 113 3.56 -6.92 -13.00
C ASP A 113 2.99 -7.89 -14.05
N GLY A 114 3.62 -9.06 -14.18
CA GLY A 114 3.29 -10.08 -15.20
C GLY A 114 3.72 -9.71 -16.62
N ASN A 115 4.37 -8.56 -16.84
CA ASN A 115 4.95 -8.19 -18.12
C ASN A 115 6.36 -8.78 -18.26
N ASP A 116 6.63 -9.32 -19.43
CA ASP A 116 7.90 -9.94 -19.78
C ASP A 116 9.05 -8.92 -19.85
N ILE A 117 10.08 -9.12 -19.01
CA ILE A 117 11.28 -8.27 -18.97
C ILE A 117 12.48 -9.02 -19.54
N ILE A 118 12.71 -10.25 -19.09
CA ILE A 118 13.78 -11.14 -19.57
C ILE A 118 13.13 -12.45 -19.99
N THR A 119 13.24 -12.80 -21.27
CA THR A 119 12.49 -13.94 -21.84
C THR A 119 13.31 -14.90 -22.70
N GLY A 120 14.27 -14.39 -23.47
CA GLY A 120 15.11 -15.18 -24.37
C GLY A 120 16.27 -15.90 -23.68
N ASP A 121 16.42 -15.76 -22.37
CA ASP A 121 17.54 -16.31 -21.58
C ASP A 121 17.17 -17.61 -20.86
N TRP A 122 16.07 -18.24 -21.29
CA TRP A 122 15.56 -19.51 -20.75
C TRP A 122 16.04 -20.72 -21.57
N TYR A 123 17.34 -20.96 -21.55
CA TYR A 123 18.01 -22.08 -22.21
C TYR A 123 19.32 -22.42 -21.49
N GLU A 124 19.85 -23.62 -21.75
CA GLU A 124 21.14 -24.06 -21.19
C GLU A 124 22.30 -23.22 -21.73
N LYS A 125 23.07 -22.60 -20.84
CA LYS A 125 24.16 -21.67 -21.18
C LYS A 125 25.14 -21.55 -20.02
N PRO A 126 26.43 -21.29 -20.30
CA PRO A 126 27.37 -20.91 -19.23
C PRO A 126 26.98 -19.56 -18.62
N ARG A 127 27.61 -19.19 -17.49
CA ARG A 127 27.47 -17.87 -16.82
C ARG A 127 27.43 -16.68 -17.79
N PHE A 128 26.23 -16.26 -18.16
CA PHE A 128 26.01 -15.21 -19.15
C PHE A 128 24.61 -14.62 -19.02
N GLY A 129 24.37 -13.44 -19.58
CA GLY A 129 23.02 -12.86 -19.70
C GLY A 129 22.94 -11.84 -20.83
N ASN A 130 21.85 -11.83 -21.59
CA ASN A 130 21.60 -10.84 -22.63
C ASN A 130 20.92 -9.60 -22.06
N THR A 131 21.15 -8.45 -22.70
CA THR A 131 20.37 -7.24 -22.45
C THR A 131 19.07 -7.26 -23.26
N TYR A 132 17.98 -6.88 -22.62
CA TYR A 132 16.65 -6.75 -23.21
C TYR A 132 16.29 -5.27 -23.42
N PRO A 133 15.24 -4.94 -24.20
CA PRO A 133 14.81 -3.57 -24.37
C PRO A 133 14.59 -2.86 -23.03
N ASP A 134 14.98 -1.59 -22.98
CA ASP A 134 14.79 -0.81 -21.76
C ASP A 134 13.30 -0.64 -21.44
N ILE A 135 12.99 -0.65 -20.15
CA ILE A 135 11.64 -0.42 -19.66
C ILE A 135 11.57 0.86 -18.84
N ALA A 136 10.44 1.55 -18.93
CA ALA A 136 10.17 2.71 -18.09
C ALA A 136 9.76 2.25 -16.68
N ILE A 137 10.50 2.72 -15.68
CA ILE A 137 10.22 2.51 -14.26
C ILE A 137 9.84 3.85 -13.63
N VAL A 138 8.86 3.81 -12.74
CA VAL A 138 8.44 4.93 -11.90
C VAL A 138 9.04 4.73 -10.52
N GLY A 139 9.87 5.68 -10.08
CA GLY A 139 10.50 5.64 -8.77
C GLY A 139 9.46 5.64 -7.64
N GLY A 140 9.68 4.80 -6.64
CA GLY A 140 8.77 4.58 -5.52
C GLY A 140 7.48 3.83 -5.89
N GLN A 141 7.30 3.41 -7.15
CA GLN A 141 6.27 2.44 -7.51
C GLN A 141 6.77 1.04 -7.16
N GLU A 142 5.87 0.27 -6.57
CA GLU A 142 6.07 -1.14 -6.29
C GLU A 142 5.62 -1.95 -7.51
N TYR A 143 6.40 -2.95 -7.90
CA TYR A 143 6.12 -3.86 -8.99
C TYR A 143 6.07 -5.29 -8.46
N VAL A 144 5.07 -6.07 -8.87
CA VAL A 144 5.02 -7.51 -8.59
C VAL A 144 6.22 -8.16 -9.29
N PHE A 145 7.06 -8.81 -8.52
CA PHE A 145 8.29 -9.45 -8.98
C PHE A 145 8.10 -10.97 -9.07
N ASP A 146 8.35 -11.53 -10.24
CA ASP A 146 8.37 -12.98 -10.47
C ASP A 146 9.51 -13.33 -11.42
N ALA A 147 10.53 -13.98 -10.86
CA ALA A 147 11.70 -14.43 -11.59
C ALA A 147 11.91 -15.93 -11.42
N TRP A 148 12.52 -16.52 -12.44
CA TRP A 148 12.85 -17.94 -12.44
C TRP A 148 14.31 -18.11 -12.83
N PHE A 149 14.93 -19.12 -12.25
CA PHE A 149 16.28 -19.59 -12.55
C PHE A 149 16.24 -21.11 -12.66
N PHE A 150 16.97 -21.71 -13.59
CA PHE A 150 17.22 -23.14 -13.54
C PHE A 150 18.68 -23.47 -13.73
N GLU A 151 19.08 -24.59 -13.12
CA GLU A 151 20.34 -25.28 -13.35
C GLU A 151 20.02 -26.68 -13.87
N ASN A 152 20.50 -27.03 -15.07
CA ASN A 152 20.38 -28.38 -15.60
C ASN A 152 21.57 -29.24 -15.16
N GLY A 153 22.78 -28.72 -15.29
CA GLY A 153 23.94 -29.25 -14.61
C GLY A 153 25.26 -28.66 -15.08
N GLY A 154 26.30 -28.83 -14.27
CA GLY A 154 27.58 -28.18 -14.49
C GLY A 154 27.90 -27.17 -13.40
N GLY A 155 28.30 -25.96 -13.80
CA GLY A 155 28.52 -24.86 -12.87
C GLY A 155 27.23 -24.06 -12.73
N ALA A 156 26.91 -23.58 -11.53
CA ALA A 156 25.63 -22.97 -11.24
C ALA A 156 25.81 -21.60 -10.57
N ASN A 157 25.25 -20.56 -11.18
CA ASN A 157 25.25 -19.22 -10.60
C ASN A 157 24.06 -18.40 -11.12
N VAL A 158 23.66 -17.40 -10.35
CA VAL A 158 22.60 -16.48 -10.73
C VAL A 158 22.81 -15.11 -10.10
N THR A 159 22.78 -14.05 -10.93
CA THR A 159 22.80 -12.67 -10.48
C THR A 159 21.82 -11.84 -11.30
N LEU A 160 20.91 -11.12 -10.64
CA LEU A 160 20.06 -10.12 -11.29
C LEU A 160 20.72 -8.74 -11.20
N GLN A 161 20.88 -8.10 -12.36
CA GLN A 161 21.52 -6.79 -12.49
C GLN A 161 20.64 -5.82 -13.26
N TYR A 162 20.87 -4.52 -13.03
CA TYR A 162 20.23 -3.44 -13.75
C TYR A 162 21.21 -2.32 -14.13
N MET A 163 20.77 -1.44 -15.03
CA MET A 163 21.36 -0.13 -15.31
C MET A 163 20.25 0.91 -15.47
N LEU A 164 20.34 2.05 -14.77
CA LEU A 164 19.53 3.23 -15.06
C LEU A 164 20.20 4.04 -16.17
N GLN A 165 19.58 4.03 -17.35
CA GLN A 165 20.13 4.65 -18.55
C GLN A 165 20.34 6.15 -18.38
N GLY A 166 21.51 6.62 -18.86
CA GLY A 166 21.93 8.02 -18.73
C GLY A 166 22.44 8.43 -17.33
N ARG A 167 22.40 7.53 -16.35
CA ARG A 167 23.03 7.69 -15.03
C ARG A 167 24.18 6.71 -14.84
N ASP A 168 23.90 5.43 -14.97
CA ASP A 168 24.84 4.36 -14.64
C ASP A 168 25.73 4.03 -15.84
N THR A 169 26.97 3.62 -15.55
CA THR A 169 27.97 3.25 -16.58
C THR A 169 28.40 1.79 -16.49
N GLU A 170 27.88 1.05 -15.51
CA GLU A 170 28.20 -0.36 -15.25
C GLU A 170 26.97 -1.10 -14.71
N TRP A 171 26.97 -2.43 -14.82
CA TRP A 171 25.88 -3.26 -14.30
C TRP A 171 25.93 -3.27 -12.78
N ILE A 172 24.80 -2.95 -12.16
CA ILE A 172 24.65 -2.95 -10.71
C ILE A 172 23.81 -4.17 -10.33
N THR A 173 24.34 -5.03 -9.46
CA THR A 173 23.54 -6.07 -8.81
C THR A 173 22.38 -5.42 -8.05
N VAL A 174 21.16 -5.89 -8.28
CA VAL A 174 19.97 -5.28 -7.66
C VAL A 174 20.12 -5.36 -6.13
N PRO A 175 20.11 -4.21 -5.41
CA PRO A 175 20.32 -4.20 -3.97
C PRO A 175 19.20 -4.92 -3.21
N PRO A 176 19.51 -5.63 -2.11
CA PRO A 176 18.49 -6.25 -1.25
C PRO A 176 17.39 -5.30 -0.81
N ALA A 177 17.74 -4.03 -0.55
CA ALA A 177 16.81 -3.00 -0.09
C ALA A 177 15.69 -2.68 -1.10
N PHE A 178 15.81 -3.13 -2.35
CA PHE A 178 14.75 -2.92 -3.35
C PHE A 178 13.66 -3.98 -3.26
N PHE A 179 13.91 -5.11 -2.58
CA PHE A 179 13.01 -6.25 -2.52
C PHE A 179 12.21 -6.34 -1.23
N THR A 180 10.94 -6.75 -1.37
CA THR A 180 10.10 -7.13 -0.25
C THR A 180 9.29 -8.40 -0.54
N LYS A 181 9.04 -9.21 0.48
CA LYS A 181 8.35 -10.51 0.33
C LYS A 181 6.86 -10.34 0.09
N THR A 182 6.27 -9.29 0.66
CA THR A 182 4.86 -8.92 0.54
C THR A 182 4.73 -7.43 0.25
N SER A 183 3.64 -7.03 -0.40
CA SER A 183 3.40 -5.63 -0.78
C SER A 183 3.45 -4.72 0.44
N VAL A 184 4.16 -3.60 0.36
CA VAL A 184 4.22 -2.61 1.43
C VAL A 184 3.06 -1.61 1.27
N PRO A 185 2.08 -1.58 2.21
CA PRO A 185 0.96 -0.67 2.09
C PRO A 185 1.42 0.79 2.14
N LYS A 186 1.06 1.57 1.12
CA LYS A 186 1.30 3.01 1.10
C LYS A 186 0.29 3.72 2.01
N THR A 187 0.75 4.71 2.76
CA THR A 187 -0.12 5.56 3.59
C THR A 187 -0.20 6.97 3.03
N PHE A 188 -1.40 7.55 3.02
CA PHE A 188 -1.66 8.92 2.58
C PHE A 188 -2.36 9.70 3.68
N ASP A 189 -1.79 10.85 4.05
CA ASP A 189 -2.43 11.75 5.00
C ASP A 189 -3.47 12.62 4.29
N VAL A 190 -4.68 12.65 4.87
CA VAL A 190 -5.78 13.51 4.46
C VAL A 190 -5.99 14.57 5.54
N ALA A 191 -5.57 15.80 5.23
CA ALA A 191 -5.77 16.96 6.08
C ALA A 191 -7.09 17.66 5.75
N PHE A 192 -7.65 18.36 6.74
CA PHE A 192 -8.94 19.04 6.63
C PHE A 192 -8.79 20.52 7.01
N ASP A 193 -8.89 21.40 6.02
CA ASP A 193 -9.01 22.84 6.25
C ASP A 193 -10.49 23.22 6.33
N THR A 194 -10.93 23.60 7.53
CA THR A 194 -12.34 23.95 7.75
C THR A 194 -12.67 25.39 7.36
N VAL A 195 -11.74 26.15 6.80
CA VAL A 195 -11.93 27.52 6.28
C VAL A 195 -12.65 28.41 7.30
N GLY A 196 -12.06 28.48 8.49
CA GLY A 196 -12.58 29.25 9.64
C GLY A 196 -13.66 28.54 10.46
N GLY A 197 -13.90 27.24 10.24
CA GLY A 197 -14.64 26.38 11.15
C GLY A 197 -13.79 25.88 12.33
N LYS A 198 -14.33 24.95 13.11
CA LYS A 198 -13.55 24.24 14.15
C LYS A 198 -12.47 23.36 13.52
N ALA A 199 -11.30 23.25 14.13
CA ALA A 199 -10.21 22.42 13.61
C ALA A 199 -10.56 20.92 13.68
N LEU A 200 -10.04 20.15 12.73
CA LEU A 200 -10.15 18.70 12.66
C LEU A 200 -8.77 18.06 12.60
N ASN A 201 -8.68 16.81 13.05
CA ASN A 201 -7.46 16.02 12.98
C ASN A 201 -7.26 15.46 11.56
N THR A 202 -5.99 15.35 11.14
CA THR A 202 -5.60 14.59 9.95
C THR A 202 -5.98 13.12 10.11
N VAL A 203 -6.39 12.50 9.02
CA VAL A 203 -6.68 11.07 8.93
C VAL A 203 -5.65 10.42 8.00
N THR A 204 -4.98 9.37 8.46
CA THR A 204 -4.09 8.58 7.62
C THR A 204 -4.88 7.44 6.96
N TYR A 205 -4.90 7.42 5.64
CA TYR A 205 -5.44 6.33 4.83
C TYR A 205 -4.33 5.35 4.47
N THR A 206 -4.63 4.05 4.48
CA THR A 206 -3.71 3.00 3.99
C THR A 206 -4.28 2.42 2.71
N ASN A 207 -3.49 2.40 1.63
CA ASN A 207 -3.95 1.91 0.34
C ASN A 207 -4.41 0.44 0.42
N GLY A 208 -5.55 0.14 -0.21
CA GLY A 208 -6.22 -1.16 -0.13
C GLY A 208 -7.23 -1.30 1.02
N ALA A 209 -7.24 -0.38 1.99
CA ALA A 209 -8.29 -0.32 3.00
C ALA A 209 -9.59 0.27 2.41
N PRO A 210 -10.75 0.08 3.07
CA PRO A 210 -11.95 0.85 2.75
C PRO A 210 -11.65 2.36 2.80
N GLY A 211 -12.29 3.14 1.91
CA GLY A 211 -12.12 4.60 1.89
C GLY A 211 -12.41 5.26 3.24
N ILE A 212 -11.77 6.39 3.52
CA ILE A 212 -11.97 7.12 4.77
C ILE A 212 -13.36 7.74 4.81
N VAL A 213 -14.01 7.69 5.96
CA VAL A 213 -15.26 8.43 6.18
C VAL A 213 -14.94 9.91 6.38
N LEU A 214 -15.50 10.78 5.55
CA LEU A 214 -15.25 12.21 5.65
C LEU A 214 -15.97 12.82 6.87
N PRO A 215 -15.26 13.55 7.75
CA PRO A 215 -15.89 14.19 8.90
C PRO A 215 -16.80 15.35 8.46
N THR A 216 -17.83 15.65 9.26
CA THR A 216 -18.66 16.84 9.09
C THR A 216 -18.19 17.95 10.04
N PRO A 217 -17.56 19.03 9.56
CA PRO A 217 -17.12 20.12 10.41
C PRO A 217 -18.29 21.01 10.85
N SER A 218 -18.04 21.90 11.81
CA SER A 218 -19.00 22.93 12.23
C SER A 218 -18.39 24.33 12.13
N LYS A 219 -19.17 25.30 11.63
CA LYS A 219 -18.83 26.73 11.59
C LYS A 219 -20.07 27.56 11.94
N ASP A 220 -19.95 28.43 12.94
CA ASP A 220 -21.09 29.20 13.46
C ASP A 220 -21.67 30.12 12.37
N GLY A 221 -22.98 30.02 12.14
CA GLY A 221 -23.67 30.81 11.11
C GLY A 221 -23.59 30.25 9.69
N TYR A 222 -23.04 29.04 9.48
CA TYR A 222 -22.88 28.44 8.16
C TYR A 222 -23.41 26.99 8.11
N LEU A 223 -23.92 26.59 6.95
CA LEU A 223 -24.23 25.21 6.58
C LEU A 223 -23.06 24.59 5.82
N PHE A 224 -22.63 23.41 6.24
CA PHE A 224 -21.60 22.64 5.53
C PHE A 224 -22.17 22.03 4.25
N LEU A 225 -21.51 22.28 3.12
CA LEU A 225 -21.94 21.80 1.81
C LEU A 225 -21.15 20.58 1.32
N GLY A 226 -19.98 20.31 1.90
CA GLY A 226 -19.09 19.23 1.48
C GLY A 226 -17.62 19.62 1.48
N TRP A 227 -16.78 18.70 1.02
CA TRP A 227 -15.34 18.87 0.90
C TRP A 227 -14.94 19.11 -0.56
N ALA A 228 -13.99 20.01 -0.79
CA ALA A 228 -13.36 20.24 -2.09
C ALA A 228 -11.90 19.78 -2.08
N LYS A 229 -11.43 19.19 -3.19
CA LYS A 229 -10.00 18.95 -3.45
C LYS A 229 -9.41 20.19 -4.11
N GLY A 230 -8.45 20.85 -3.46
CA GLY A 230 -7.88 22.12 -3.92
C GLY A 230 -8.63 23.35 -3.37
N ALA A 231 -8.60 24.48 -4.06
CA ALA A 231 -9.20 25.72 -3.54
C ALA A 231 -10.72 25.57 -3.26
N PRO A 232 -11.33 26.48 -2.45
CA PRO A 232 -12.76 26.44 -2.09
C PRO A 232 -13.77 26.56 -3.25
N ASP A 233 -13.32 26.57 -4.50
CA ASP A 233 -14.10 26.51 -5.73
C ASP A 233 -13.86 25.21 -6.53
N GLY A 234 -13.14 24.25 -5.95
CA GLY A 234 -12.80 22.96 -6.54
C GLY A 234 -13.96 21.95 -6.61
N LEU A 235 -13.67 20.77 -7.18
CA LEU A 235 -14.62 19.67 -7.32
C LEU A 235 -15.13 19.20 -5.94
N ILE A 236 -16.46 19.18 -5.79
CA ILE A 236 -17.12 18.67 -4.59
C ILE A 236 -16.97 17.15 -4.54
N ILE A 237 -16.52 16.64 -3.40
CA ILE A 237 -16.55 15.21 -3.11
C ILE A 237 -17.96 14.86 -2.62
N GLU A 238 -18.80 14.35 -3.52
CA GLU A 238 -20.19 13.96 -3.25
C GLU A 238 -20.32 12.55 -2.65
N THR A 239 -19.34 12.10 -1.87
CA THR A 239 -19.31 10.76 -1.29
C THR A 239 -19.01 10.81 0.21
N GLU A 240 -19.68 9.97 0.98
CA GLU A 240 -19.39 9.82 2.42
C GLU A 240 -18.03 9.14 2.66
N SER A 241 -17.56 8.35 1.70
CA SER A 241 -16.25 7.69 1.70
C SER A 241 -15.31 8.30 0.64
N TYR A 242 -14.07 8.55 1.01
CA TYR A 242 -13.03 9.09 0.12
C TYR A 242 -11.80 8.16 0.09
N VAL A 243 -11.29 7.87 -1.11
CA VAL A 243 -10.07 7.08 -1.31
C VAL A 243 -9.01 8.00 -1.90
N PRO A 244 -8.04 8.49 -1.11
CA PRO A 244 -6.93 9.28 -1.64
C PRO A 244 -5.95 8.39 -2.41
N ASP A 245 -5.40 8.93 -3.48
CA ASP A 245 -4.29 8.37 -4.28
C ASP A 245 -2.93 9.01 -3.96
N SER A 246 -2.95 10.10 -3.18
CA SER A 246 -1.79 10.80 -2.63
C SER A 246 -2.18 11.52 -1.33
N ALA A 247 -1.18 12.00 -0.58
CA ALA A 247 -1.44 12.97 0.48
C ALA A 247 -2.20 14.20 -0.08
N VAL A 248 -3.18 14.71 0.68
CA VAL A 248 -4.09 15.75 0.19
C VAL A 248 -4.66 16.57 1.34
N THR A 249 -4.94 17.85 1.08
CA THR A 249 -5.76 18.70 1.95
C THR A 249 -7.13 18.93 1.30
N LEU A 250 -8.18 18.64 2.05
CA LEU A 250 -9.56 18.91 1.69
C LEU A 250 -10.06 20.19 2.35
N TYR A 251 -10.81 21.00 1.61
CA TYR A 251 -11.28 22.32 2.06
C TYR A 251 -12.79 22.32 2.22
N ALA A 252 -13.27 22.81 3.37
CA ALA A 252 -14.69 22.84 3.68
C ALA A 252 -15.42 23.91 2.86
N LEU A 253 -16.52 23.51 2.23
CA LEU A 253 -17.43 24.41 1.54
C LEU A 253 -18.59 24.78 2.47
N TRP A 254 -18.95 26.07 2.47
CA TRP A 254 -19.92 26.65 3.40
C TRP A 254 -20.95 27.51 2.66
N ALA A 255 -22.23 27.40 3.04
CA ALA A 255 -23.26 28.39 2.75
C ALA A 255 -23.56 29.21 4.01
N GLU A 256 -23.59 30.53 3.91
CA GLU A 256 -24.00 31.38 5.03
C GLU A 256 -25.50 31.22 5.28
N LEU A 257 -25.87 31.00 6.54
CA LEU A 257 -27.28 30.93 6.93
C LEU A 257 -27.83 32.35 7.02
N SER A 258 -28.82 32.69 6.20
CA SER A 258 -29.50 33.97 6.37
C SER A 258 -30.37 33.95 7.64
N LYS A 259 -30.62 35.13 8.22
CA LYS A 259 -31.53 35.26 9.37
C LYS A 259 -32.93 34.70 9.10
N ASP A 260 -33.34 34.64 7.84
CA ASP A 260 -34.65 34.12 7.45
C ASP A 260 -34.62 32.59 7.26
N ASP A 261 -33.48 32.00 6.88
CA ASP A 261 -33.27 30.54 6.84
C ASP A 261 -33.31 29.94 8.25
N VAL A 262 -32.65 30.60 9.22
CA VAL A 262 -32.67 30.19 10.63
C VAL A 262 -34.11 30.22 11.20
N LYS A 263 -34.91 31.24 10.84
CA LYS A 263 -36.32 31.33 11.27
C LYS A 263 -37.18 30.22 10.68
N ARG A 264 -36.95 29.81 9.42
CA ARG A 264 -37.68 28.71 8.79
C ARG A 264 -37.38 27.37 9.47
N THR A 265 -36.12 27.07 9.76
CA THR A 265 -35.73 25.82 10.46
C THR A 265 -36.33 25.73 11.87
N LEU A 266 -36.41 26.87 12.58
CA LEU A 266 -37.07 26.96 13.89
C LEU A 266 -38.60 26.83 13.80
N ALA A 267 -39.21 27.33 12.72
CA ALA A 267 -40.65 27.23 12.49
C ALA A 267 -41.09 25.80 12.12
N ASP A 268 -40.30 25.08 11.33
CA ASP A 268 -40.61 23.71 10.88
C ASP A 268 -40.34 22.63 11.95
N THR A 269 -39.55 22.92 12.97
CA THR A 269 -39.26 21.97 14.08
C THR A 269 -40.16 22.16 15.30
N GLY A 270 -40.97 23.22 15.36
CA GLY A 270 -41.96 23.43 16.43
C GLY A 270 -41.38 23.67 17.84
N PHE A 271 -40.07 23.90 17.98
CA PHE A 271 -39.44 24.15 19.28
C PHE A 271 -39.17 25.63 19.54
N SER A 272 -39.62 26.10 20.71
CA SER A 272 -39.44 27.46 21.26
C SER A 272 -37.98 27.75 21.64
N PRO A 273 -37.49 29.01 21.59
CA PRO A 273 -36.06 29.30 21.58
C PRO A 273 -35.51 29.60 22.98
N TRP A 274 -34.79 28.68 23.64
CA TRP A 274 -33.70 28.93 24.62
C TRP A 274 -32.89 27.62 24.84
N PRO A 275 -31.58 27.74 25.13
CA PRO A 275 -30.50 27.37 24.23
C PRO A 275 -30.26 25.85 24.17
N LEU A 276 -30.24 25.26 22.97
CA LEU A 276 -29.63 23.95 22.78
C LEU A 276 -28.77 23.93 21.52
N ALA A 277 -27.57 23.37 21.72
CA ALA A 277 -26.64 22.97 20.71
C ALA A 277 -27.37 22.17 19.63
N ILE A 278 -27.37 22.68 18.40
CA ILE A 278 -27.95 21.98 17.27
C ILE A 278 -26.97 20.85 16.91
N SER A 279 -27.32 19.62 17.27
CA SER A 279 -26.76 18.43 16.65
C SER A 279 -27.28 18.37 15.21
N ALA A 280 -26.35 18.29 14.26
CA ALA A 280 -26.56 18.43 12.82
C ALA A 280 -27.29 17.24 12.16
N THR A 281 -28.49 16.88 12.63
CA THR A 281 -29.23 15.69 12.16
C THR A 281 -30.48 15.99 11.32
N LEU A 282 -30.69 17.22 10.86
CA LEU A 282 -31.94 17.56 10.17
C LEU A 282 -31.71 18.51 8.99
N LEU A 283 -31.22 18.02 7.84
CA LEU A 283 -31.32 18.74 6.56
C LEU A 283 -31.01 17.87 5.31
N ILE A 284 -31.36 16.58 5.30
CA ILE A 284 -31.29 15.74 4.07
C ILE A 284 -32.42 16.12 3.06
N ALA A 285 -33.46 16.84 3.47
CA ALA A 285 -34.65 17.05 2.64
C ALA A 285 -34.57 18.23 1.63
N LEU A 286 -33.54 19.09 1.66
CA LEU A 286 -33.52 20.31 0.82
C LEU A 286 -32.53 20.29 -0.36
N GLY A 287 -31.76 19.20 -0.53
CA GLY A 287 -30.80 19.02 -1.63
C GLY A 287 -31.41 18.90 -3.05
N LEU A 288 -32.73 19.04 -3.22
CA LEU A 288 -33.39 18.92 -4.54
C LEU A 288 -33.95 20.23 -5.10
N VAL A 289 -33.78 21.39 -4.45
CA VAL A 289 -34.23 22.66 -5.02
C VAL A 289 -33.15 23.23 -5.95
N VAL A 290 -33.21 22.75 -7.19
CA VAL A 290 -32.60 23.28 -8.42
C VAL A 290 -32.31 24.79 -8.35
N ILE A 291 -31.02 25.15 -8.38
CA ILE A 291 -30.57 26.52 -8.66
C ILE A 291 -30.92 26.85 -10.10
N ARG A 292 -32.09 27.46 -10.33
CA ARG A 292 -32.41 28.14 -11.60
C ARG A 292 -31.99 29.60 -11.46
N LYS A 293 -30.80 29.91 -11.97
CA LYS A 293 -30.22 31.26 -12.00
C LYS A 293 -31.14 32.21 -12.80
N SER A 294 -31.91 33.06 -12.11
CA SER A 294 -32.66 34.15 -12.73
C SER A 294 -31.70 35.31 -13.04
N LYS A 295 -31.49 35.61 -14.32
CA LYS A 295 -30.93 36.90 -14.77
C LYS A 295 -32.05 37.93 -14.74
N HIS A 296 -31.87 39.03 -14.02
CA HIS A 296 -32.64 40.24 -14.25
C HIS A 296 -31.75 41.37 -14.74
N SER A 297 -32.11 41.84 -15.94
CA SER A 297 -31.90 43.17 -16.56
C SER A 297 -30.51 43.78 -16.45
#